data_AF-A0A6M1ZKM4-F1
#
_entry.id   AF-A0A6M1ZKM4-F1
#
_cell.length_a   1.000
_cell.length_b   1.000
_cell.length_c   1.000
_cell.angle_alpha   90.00
_cell.angle_beta   90.00
_cell.angle_gamma   90.00
#
_symmetry.space_group_name_H-M   'P 1'
#
loop_
_entity.id
_entity.type
_entity.pdbx_description
1 polymer ?
#
loop_
_entity_poly.entity_id
_entity_poly.type
_entity_poly.pdbx_seq_one_letter_code
_entity_poly.pdbx_strand_id
1 'polypeptide(L)'
;PVQTNQMMLIHSSEKAPEQTIEICTGVYLGGDLQFLQETINDVSGPSLRLCFGYSGWQAGQLEREFLDGGWFICPASAYHIFETAPEKLWQTLLREMGGKYAPLSMIPEDLSVN
;
A
#
# COMPACT_ATOMS: atom_id res chain seq x y z
N PRO A 1 13.85 8.22 1.26
CA PRO A 1 13.58 7.24 2.34
C PRO A 1 13.80 7.85 3.73
N VAL A 2 12.73 7.97 4.52
CA VAL A 2 12.77 8.43 5.91
C VAL A 2 12.67 7.21 6.82
N GLN A 3 13.57 7.09 7.81
CA GLN A 3 13.55 6.07 8.88
C GLN A 3 13.28 4.62 8.41
N THR A 4 14.27 3.98 7.79
CA THR A 4 14.26 2.55 7.44
C THR A 4 14.16 1.59 8.63
N ASN A 5 14.19 2.11 9.86
CA ASN A 5 14.17 1.31 11.09
C ASN A 5 12.76 1.16 11.70
N GLN A 6 11.71 1.63 11.02
CA GLN A 6 10.33 1.38 11.41
C GLN A 6 9.73 0.26 10.58
N MET A 7 9.21 -0.75 11.26
CA MET A 7 8.47 -1.86 10.67
C MET A 7 6.98 -1.60 10.84
N MET A 8 6.24 -1.65 9.74
CA MET A 8 4.80 -1.51 9.73
C MET A 8 4.18 -2.84 9.32
N LEU A 9 3.21 -3.30 10.11
CA LEU A 9 2.45 -4.51 9.86
C LEU A 9 1.08 -4.13 9.28
N ILE A 10 0.76 -4.66 8.11
CA ILE A 10 -0.54 -4.49 7.46
C ILE A 10 -1.21 -5.86 7.36
N HIS A 11 -2.46 -5.98 7.77
CA HIS A 11 -3.19 -7.25 7.75
C HIS A 11 -4.68 -7.10 7.42
N SER A 12 -5.32 -8.19 6.99
CA SER A 12 -6.78 -8.23 6.72
C SER A 12 -7.62 -8.75 7.89
N SER A 13 -6.99 -9.08 9.03
CA SER A 13 -7.70 -9.60 10.21
C SER A 13 -8.51 -8.53 10.94
N GLU A 14 -9.80 -8.79 11.13
CA GLU A 14 -10.66 -7.99 12.04
C GLU A 14 -10.42 -8.35 13.52
N LYS A 15 -9.81 -9.50 13.80
CA LYS A 15 -9.55 -10.02 15.16
C LYS A 15 -8.20 -9.55 15.72
N ALA A 16 -7.73 -8.41 15.29
CA ALA A 16 -6.40 -7.94 15.62
C ALA A 16 -6.36 -7.30 17.02
N PRO A 17 -5.18 -7.24 17.67
CA PRO A 17 -5.05 -6.72 19.04
C PRO A 17 -5.42 -5.23 19.13
N GLU A 18 -5.56 -4.73 20.37
CA GLU A 18 -6.02 -3.35 20.70
C GLU A 18 -5.22 -2.21 20.04
N GLN A 19 -4.02 -2.49 19.49
CA GLN A 19 -3.13 -1.52 18.85
C GLN A 19 -3.19 -1.56 17.31
N THR A 20 -4.39 -1.70 16.75
CA THR A 20 -4.59 -1.68 15.30
C THR A 20 -5.54 -0.58 14.87
N ILE A 21 -5.26 -0.01 13.71
CA ILE A 21 -6.03 1.08 13.12
C ILE A 21 -6.52 0.60 11.77
N GLU A 22 -7.83 0.69 11.53
CA GLU A 22 -8.39 0.47 10.21
C GLU A 22 -8.04 1.66 9.29
N ILE A 23 -7.33 1.38 8.20
CA ILE A 23 -6.93 2.40 7.22
C ILE A 23 -7.84 2.42 6.00
N CYS A 24 -8.40 1.27 5.63
CA CYS A 24 -9.47 1.13 4.65
C CYS A 24 -10.25 -0.16 4.92
N THR A 25 -11.40 -0.32 4.28
CA THR A 25 -12.31 -1.45 4.52
C THR A 25 -11.59 -2.79 4.37
N GLY A 26 -11.48 -3.52 5.49
CA GLY A 26 -10.82 -4.83 5.55
C GLY A 26 -9.29 -4.77 5.53
N VAL A 27 -8.69 -3.60 5.81
CA VAL A 27 -7.24 -3.41 5.89
C VAL A 27 -6.89 -2.63 7.14
N TYR A 28 -6.05 -3.26 7.94
CA TYR A 28 -5.66 -2.78 9.25
C TYR A 28 -4.15 -2.60 9.30
N LEU A 29 -3.73 -1.54 9.99
CA LEU A 29 -2.35 -1.19 10.24
C LEU A 29 -2.06 -1.34 11.74
N GLY A 30 -1.02 -2.09 12.07
CA GLY A 30 -0.60 -2.33 13.44
C GLY A 30 -0.53 -3.82 13.76
N GLY A 31 -0.31 -4.11 15.04
CA GLY A 31 -0.14 -5.46 15.55
C GLY A 31 1.21 -5.67 16.21
N ASP A 32 1.28 -6.69 17.06
CA ASP A 32 2.47 -7.06 17.81
C ASP A 32 3.20 -8.26 17.18
N LEU A 33 4.45 -8.50 17.58
CA LEU A 33 5.21 -9.69 17.21
C LEU A 33 4.46 -11.00 17.53
N GLN A 34 3.66 -11.03 18.60
CA GLN A 34 2.85 -12.20 18.92
C GLN A 34 1.79 -12.47 17.84
N PHE A 35 1.07 -11.44 17.40
CA PHE A 35 0.08 -11.56 16.33
C PHE A 35 0.71 -12.01 15.01
N LEU A 36 1.91 -11.51 14.70
CA LEU A 36 2.71 -11.94 13.56
C LEU A 36 3.03 -13.44 13.63
N GLN A 37 3.51 -13.92 14.78
CA GLN A 37 3.85 -15.34 14.97
C GLN A 37 2.63 -16.25 14.85
N GLU A 38 1.50 -15.86 15.42
CA GLU A 38 0.24 -16.62 15.33
C GLU A 38 -0.23 -16.71 13.87
N THR A 39 -0.20 -15.58 13.14
CA THR A 39 -0.65 -15.50 11.75
C THR A 39 0.24 -16.27 10.78
N ILE A 40 1.57 -16.23 10.95
CA ILE A 40 2.51 -16.95 10.07
C ILE A 40 2.31 -18.47 10.13
N ASN A 41 1.88 -18.99 11.28
CA ASN A 41 1.66 -20.43 11.46
C ASN A 41 0.31 -20.90 10.91
N ASP A 42 -0.62 -19.99 10.62
CA ASP A 42 -1.94 -20.32 10.07
C ASP A 42 -1.98 -20.11 8.56
N VAL A 43 -1.96 -21.20 7.81
CA VAL A 43 -2.04 -21.19 6.33
C VAL A 43 -3.41 -20.71 5.82
N SER A 44 -4.46 -20.83 6.64
CA SER A 44 -5.80 -20.28 6.36
C SER A 44 -6.01 -18.91 7.01
N GLY A 45 -4.95 -18.33 7.58
CA GLY A 45 -4.97 -17.08 8.31
C GLY A 45 -5.18 -15.86 7.42
N PRO A 46 -5.30 -14.67 8.06
CA PRO A 46 -5.44 -13.41 7.36
C PRO A 46 -4.21 -13.08 6.51
N SER A 47 -4.42 -12.35 5.41
CA SER A 47 -3.34 -11.85 4.57
C SER A 47 -2.50 -10.83 5.32
N LEU A 48 -1.18 -10.87 5.10
CA LEU A 48 -0.22 -10.08 5.86
C LEU A 48 0.81 -9.44 4.92
N ARG A 49 1.17 -8.18 5.20
CA ARG A 49 2.25 -7.46 4.52
C ARG A 49 3.13 -6.74 5.52
N LEU A 50 4.43 -6.91 5.35
CA LEU A 50 5.45 -6.22 6.15
C LEU A 50 6.09 -5.13 5.30
N CYS A 51 6.03 -3.90 5.80
CA CYS A 51 6.63 -2.74 5.16
C CYS A 51 7.75 -2.18 6.05
N PHE A 52 8.88 -1.87 5.43
CA PHE A 52 10.03 -1.29 6.12
C PHE A 52 10.24 0.14 5.66
N GLY A 53 10.13 1.06 6.62
CA GLY A 53 10.10 2.49 6.37
C GLY A 53 8.76 2.97 5.82
N TYR A 54 8.64 4.30 5.73
CA TYR A 54 7.45 4.96 5.20
C TYR A 54 7.87 6.20 4.41
N SER A 55 6.97 6.60 3.50
CA SER A 55 7.02 7.93 2.88
C SER A 55 6.25 8.89 3.77
N GLY A 56 6.90 9.97 4.20
CA GLY A 56 6.30 11.02 5.01
C GLY A 56 6.33 12.33 4.24
N TRP A 57 5.23 13.07 4.32
CA TRP A 57 5.12 14.41 3.74
C TRP A 57 5.11 15.45 4.84
N GLN A 58 5.74 16.60 4.58
CA GLN A 58 5.54 17.78 5.41
C GLN A 58 4.14 18.36 5.19
N ALA A 59 3.66 19.17 6.14
CA ALA A 59 2.36 19.82 6.02
C ALA A 59 2.25 20.63 4.71
N GLY A 60 1.19 20.38 3.93
CA GLY A 60 0.96 21.04 2.64
C GLY A 60 1.83 20.55 1.48
N GLN A 61 2.74 19.58 1.70
CA GLN A 61 3.62 19.08 0.64
C GLN A 61 2.87 18.18 -0.34
N LEU A 62 2.10 17.22 0.17
CA LEU A 62 1.33 16.28 -0.66
C LEU A 62 0.33 17.03 -1.55
N GLU A 63 -0.34 18.04 -0.99
CA GLU A 63 -1.30 18.88 -1.70
C GLU A 63 -0.63 19.67 -2.83
N ARG A 64 0.57 20.20 -2.60
CA ARG A 64 1.35 20.90 -3.64
C ARG A 64 1.77 19.94 -4.75
N GLU A 65 2.31 18.77 -4.41
CA GLU A 65 2.75 17.78 -5.39
C GLU A 65 1.57 17.23 -6.21
N PHE A 66 0.40 17.08 -5.58
CA PHE A 66 -0.83 16.71 -6.29
C PHE A 66 -1.26 17.79 -7.29
N LEU A 67 -1.25 19.07 -6.90
CA LEU A 67 -1.60 20.19 -7.78
C LEU A 67 -0.62 20.37 -8.94
N ASP A 68 0.66 20.04 -8.74
CA ASP A 68 1.70 20.05 -9.76
C ASP A 68 1.60 18.86 -10.74
N GLY A 69 0.69 17.91 -10.48
CA GLY A 69 0.49 16.72 -11.31
C GLY A 69 1.46 15.58 -11.03
N GLY A 70 2.18 15.63 -9.91
CA GLY A 70 3.11 14.58 -9.47
C GLY A 70 2.45 13.32 -8.91
N TRP A 71 1.15 13.37 -8.59
CA TRP A 71 0.41 12.24 -8.01
C TRP A 71 -0.95 12.01 -8.66
N PHE A 72 -1.32 10.74 -8.77
CA PHE A 72 -2.67 10.32 -9.09
C PHE A 72 -3.33 9.73 -7.84
N ILE A 73 -4.58 10.11 -7.58
CA ILE A 73 -5.36 9.61 -6.44
C ILE A 73 -6.33 8.55 -6.95
N CYS A 74 -6.29 7.38 -6.32
CA CYS A 74 -7.22 6.29 -6.54
C CYS A 74 -7.70 5.71 -5.19
N PRO A 75 -8.93 5.17 -5.12
CA PRO A 75 -9.40 4.50 -3.92
C PRO A 75 -8.59 3.23 -3.65
N ALA A 76 -8.12 3.08 -2.41
CA ALA A 76 -7.45 1.86 -1.96
C ALA A 76 -8.48 0.76 -1.67
N SER A 77 -8.11 -0.49 -1.93
CA SER A 77 -8.91 -1.67 -1.62
C SER A 77 -8.02 -2.79 -1.06
N ALA A 78 -8.60 -3.71 -0.28
CA ALA A 78 -7.89 -4.91 0.18
C ALA A 78 -7.35 -5.75 -0.97
N TYR A 79 -8.06 -5.79 -2.11
CA TYR A 79 -7.62 -6.45 -3.34
C TYR A 79 -6.29 -5.87 -3.87
N HIS A 80 -6.15 -4.54 -3.87
CA HIS A 80 -4.91 -3.87 -4.28
C HIS A 80 -3.74 -4.18 -3.32
N ILE A 81 -4.03 -4.37 -2.04
CA ILE A 81 -3.01 -4.50 -0.99
C ILE A 81 -2.55 -5.95 -0.80
N PHE A 82 -3.44 -6.93 -0.93
CA PHE A 82 -3.13 -8.34 -0.62
C PHE A 82 -3.17 -9.28 -1.83
N GLU A 83 -4.03 -9.02 -2.82
CA GLU A 83 -4.19 -9.93 -3.96
C GLU A 83 -3.40 -9.51 -5.20
N THR A 84 -3.05 -8.22 -5.31
CA THR A 84 -2.31 -7.69 -6.45
C THR A 84 -0.80 -7.76 -6.20
N ALA A 85 -0.09 -8.46 -7.09
CA ALA A 85 1.36 -8.51 -7.07
C ALA A 85 1.97 -7.09 -7.21
N PRO A 86 2.99 -6.72 -6.42
CA PRO A 86 3.55 -5.36 -6.41
C PRO A 86 3.97 -4.86 -7.80
N GLU A 87 4.52 -5.73 -8.65
CA GLU A 87 5.00 -5.39 -10.00
C GLU A 87 3.85 -5.08 -10.96
N LYS A 88 2.63 -5.55 -10.64
CA LYS A 88 1.42 -5.30 -11.44
C LYS A 88 0.55 -4.20 -10.87
N LEU A 89 0.76 -3.83 -9.60
CA LEU A 89 -0.08 -2.90 -8.88
C LEU A 89 -0.26 -1.57 -9.62
N TRP A 90 0.85 -0.98 -10.07
CA TRP A 90 0.83 0.28 -10.81
C TRP A 90 0.01 0.19 -12.10
N GLN A 91 0.26 -0.85 -12.90
CA GLN A 91 -0.46 -1.07 -14.14
C GLN A 91 -1.96 -1.33 -13.89
N THR A 92 -2.30 -2.12 -12.88
CA THR A 92 -3.69 -2.41 -12.50
C THR A 92 -4.42 -1.13 -12.12
N LEU A 93 -3.85 -0.32 -11.22
CA LEU A 93 -4.46 0.93 -10.77
C LEU A 93 -4.68 1.92 -11.92
N LEU A 94 -3.69 2.11 -12.80
CA LEU A 94 -3.83 3.01 -13.95
C LEU A 94 -4.89 2.54 -14.95
N ARG A 95 -5.05 1.21 -15.12
CA ARG A 95 -6.10 0.64 -15.97
C ARG A 95 -7.49 0.85 -15.37
N GLU A 96 -7.64 0.65 -14.06
CA GLU A 96 -8.90 0.87 -13.35
C GLU A 96 -9.32 2.35 -13.35
N MET A 97 -8.36 3.27 -13.21
CA MET A 97 -8.62 4.71 -13.32
C MET A 97 -9.15 5.10 -14.71
N GLY A 98 -8.80 4.33 -15.76
CA GLY A 98 -9.35 4.47 -17.10
C GLY A 98 -9.05 5.80 -17.80
N GLY A 99 -9.73 6.06 -18.91
CA GLY A 99 -9.64 7.32 -19.65
C GLY A 99 -8.21 7.68 -20.07
N LYS A 100 -7.74 8.86 -19.67
CA LYS A 100 -6.41 9.39 -19.99
C LYS A 100 -5.24 8.69 -19.27
N TYR A 101 -5.52 7.83 -18.28
CA TYR A 101 -4.50 7.15 -17.48
C TYR A 101 -4.15 5.77 -18.03
N ALA A 102 -5.05 5.12 -18.77
CA ALA A 102 -4.81 3.81 -19.37
C ALA A 102 -3.59 3.77 -20.33
N PRO A 103 -3.30 4.79 -21.16
CA PRO A 103 -2.08 4.80 -21.99
C PRO A 103 -0.78 4.89 -21.18
N LEU A 104 -0.82 5.50 -19.98
CA LEU A 104 0.35 5.60 -19.09
C LEU A 104 0.71 4.24 -18.47
N SER A 105 -0.24 3.29 -18.42
CA SER A 105 -0.03 1.93 -17.90
C SER A 105 0.91 1.07 -18.75
N MET A 106 1.29 1.56 -19.93
CA MET A 106 2.25 0.94 -20.84
C MET A 106 3.64 1.59 -20.77
N ILE A 107 3.79 2.69 -20.05
CA ILE A 107 5.08 3.37 -19.87
C ILE A 107 5.83 2.65 -18.74
N PRO A 108 7.08 2.20 -18.96
CA PRO A 108 7.85 1.54 -17.93
C PRO A 108 8.12 2.48 -16.74
N GLU A 109 8.20 1.92 -15.54
CA GLU A 109 8.43 2.65 -14.28
C GLU A 109 9.78 3.40 -14.25
N ASP A 110 10.69 3.07 -15.17
CA ASP A 110 12.01 3.67 -15.28
C ASP A 110 12.17 4.40 -16.63
N LEU A 111 12.35 5.73 -16.56
CA LEU A 111 12.61 6.59 -17.72
C LEU A 111 14.09 6.57 -18.16
N SER A 112 14.98 5.88 -17.43
CA SER A 112 16.42 5.78 -17.77
C SER A 112 16.72 4.80 -18.91
N VAL A 113 15.71 4.12 -19.44
CA VAL A 113 15.84 3.12 -20.50
C VAL A 113 15.51 3.68 -21.90
N ASN A 114 15.78 4.96 -22.14
CA ASN A 114 15.76 5.59 -23.47
C ASN A 114 17.14 6.14 -23.85
#